data_AF-A0A1U7TCY2-F1
#
_entry.id   AF-A0A1U7TCY2-F1
#
_cell.length_a   1.000
_cell.length_b   1.000
_cell.length_c   1.000
_cell.angle_alpha   90.00
_cell.angle_beta   90.00
_cell.angle_gamma   90.00
#
_symmetry.space_group_name_H-M   'P 1'
#
loop_
_entity.id
_entity.type
_entity.pdbx_description
1 polymer ?
#
loop_
_entity_poly.entity_id
_entity_poly.type
_entity_poly.pdbx_seq_one_letter_code
_entity_poly.pdbx_strand_id
1 'polypeptide(L)'
;MKYRDRAAERREKYGIPEPPEPKRKKQFDAGTVNYEQPTKDGIDHSNIGNKMLQAMGWREGSGLGRKCQGITAPIEAQVRLKGAGLGAKGSAYGLSGADSYKDAVRKAMFARFTEME
;
A
#
# COMPACT_ATOMS: atom_id res chain seq x y z
N MET A 1 -0.89 41.83 39.85
CA MET A 1 -0.56 42.32 38.49
C MET A 1 -1.64 41.86 37.54
N LYS A 2 -2.25 42.76 36.77
CA LYS A 2 -3.28 42.42 35.77
C LYS A 2 -2.57 42.02 34.49
N TYR A 3 -2.82 40.81 33.99
CA TYR A 3 -2.21 40.34 32.74
C TYR A 3 -2.64 41.22 31.57
N ARG A 4 -1.67 41.67 30.78
CA ARG A 4 -1.91 42.42 29.54
C ARG A 4 -1.67 41.50 28.37
N ASP A 5 -2.75 41.15 27.67
CA ASP A 5 -2.69 40.28 26.51
C ASP A 5 -2.22 41.05 25.27
N ARG A 6 -0.90 41.13 25.13
CA ARG A 6 -0.25 41.79 23.99
C ARG A 6 -0.50 41.05 22.66
N ALA A 7 -0.91 39.78 22.71
CA ALA A 7 -1.27 39.02 21.51
C ALA A 7 -2.66 39.43 21.01
N ALA A 8 -3.62 39.64 21.91
CA ALA A 8 -4.93 40.20 21.58
C ALA A 8 -4.80 41.61 20.98
N GLU A 9 -3.98 42.49 21.58
CA GLU A 9 -3.74 43.84 21.06
C GLU A 9 -3.14 43.84 19.64
N ARG A 10 -2.25 42.87 19.33
CA ARG A 10 -1.75 42.71 17.95
C ARG A 10 -2.81 42.20 16.99
N ARG A 11 -3.71 41.30 17.42
CA ARG A 11 -4.83 40.82 16.60
C ARG A 11 -5.81 41.95 16.28
N GLU A 12 -6.04 42.87 17.21
CA GLU A 12 -6.89 44.03 17.00
C GLU A 12 -6.24 45.08 16.09
N LYS A 13 -4.94 45.34 16.25
CA LYS A 13 -4.20 46.33 15.45
C LYS A 13 -3.88 45.88 14.02
N TYR A 14 -3.54 44.61 13.83
CA TYR A 14 -3.04 44.09 12.55
C TYR A 14 -3.97 43.04 11.91
N GLY A 15 -5.09 42.71 12.56
CA GLY A 15 -5.96 41.63 12.14
C GLY A 15 -5.36 40.25 12.40
N ILE A 16 -6.15 39.21 12.14
CA ILE A 16 -5.65 37.85 11.99
C ILE A 16 -5.19 37.73 10.54
N PRO A 17 -3.92 37.37 10.27
CA PRO A 17 -3.48 37.12 8.91
C PRO A 17 -4.37 36.04 8.31
N GLU A 18 -4.79 36.25 7.06
CA GLU A 18 -5.67 35.33 6.36
C GLU A 18 -5.12 33.89 6.50
N PRO A 19 -5.94 32.93 6.97
CA PRO A 19 -5.49 31.56 7.09
C PRO A 19 -4.93 31.12 5.74
N PRO A 20 -3.74 30.50 5.71
CA PRO A 20 -3.16 30.08 4.45
C PRO A 20 -4.18 29.20 3.73
N GLU A 21 -4.40 29.47 2.44
CA GLU A 21 -5.35 28.69 1.65
C GLU A 21 -5.07 27.20 1.86
N PRO A 22 -6.10 26.37 2.10
CA PRO A 22 -5.93 24.95 2.27
C PRO A 22 -5.29 24.41 0.99
N LYS A 23 -4.00 24.10 1.05
CA LYS A 23 -3.29 23.46 -0.06
C LYS A 23 -4.01 22.16 -0.34
N ARG A 24 -4.80 22.12 -1.42
CA ARG A 24 -5.34 20.87 -1.95
C ARG A 24 -4.12 19.98 -2.16
N LYS A 25 -4.00 18.91 -1.38
CA LYS A 25 -2.97 17.90 -1.61
C LYS A 25 -3.11 17.53 -3.08
N LYS A 26 -2.09 17.85 -3.90
CA LYS A 26 -2.03 17.33 -5.26
C LYS A 26 -2.18 15.83 -5.10
N GLN A 27 -3.33 15.31 -5.49
CA GLN A 27 -3.48 13.89 -5.69
C GLN A 27 -2.52 13.62 -6.84
N PHE A 28 -1.32 13.15 -6.49
CA PHE A 28 -0.49 12.46 -7.44
C PHE A 28 -1.36 11.27 -7.84
N ASP A 29 -2.08 11.46 -8.94
CA ASP A 29 -2.56 10.36 -9.73
C ASP A 29 -1.28 9.72 -10.26
N ALA A 30 -0.68 8.86 -9.44
CA ALA A 30 0.16 7.80 -9.95
C ALA A 30 -0.81 6.97 -10.76
N GLY A 31 -1.08 7.41 -12.00
CA GLY A 31 -1.99 6.75 -12.91
C GLY A 31 -1.64 5.29 -12.85
N THR A 32 -2.65 4.44 -12.68
CA THR A 32 -2.45 3.01 -12.49
C THR A 32 -1.67 2.48 -13.67
N VAL A 33 -0.35 2.36 -13.50
CA VAL A 33 0.51 1.82 -14.54
C VAL A 33 0.14 0.35 -14.58
N ASN A 34 -0.51 -0.06 -15.66
CA ASN A 34 -0.82 -1.46 -15.87
C ASN A 34 0.51 -2.14 -16.20
N TYR A 35 1.20 -2.60 -15.16
CA TYR A 35 2.34 -3.49 -15.35
C TYR A 35 1.76 -4.86 -15.69
N GLU A 36 2.25 -5.44 -16.78
CA GLU A 36 1.97 -6.83 -17.08
C GLU A 36 2.46 -7.67 -15.89
N GLN A 37 1.55 -8.45 -15.29
CA GLN A 37 1.88 -9.35 -14.19
C GLN A 37 1.81 -10.80 -14.68
N PRO A 38 2.71 -11.21 -15.60
CA PRO A 38 2.67 -12.55 -16.18
C PRO A 38 2.90 -13.66 -15.15
N THR A 39 3.37 -13.32 -13.94
CA THR A 39 3.52 -14.22 -12.79
C THR A 39 2.33 -14.25 -11.84
N LYS A 40 1.31 -13.40 -12.02
CA LYS A 40 0.14 -13.34 -11.11
C LYS A 40 -0.60 -14.67 -11.06
N ASP A 41 -0.76 -15.31 -12.22
CA ASP A 41 -1.44 -16.59 -12.36
C ASP A 41 -0.44 -17.78 -12.36
N GLY A 42 0.81 -17.53 -11.96
CA GLY A 42 1.91 -18.50 -11.98
C GLY A 42 2.84 -18.37 -13.18
N ILE A 43 3.88 -19.20 -13.23
CA ILE A 43 4.84 -19.24 -14.35
C ILE A 43 4.43 -20.39 -15.28
N ASP A 44 3.45 -20.16 -16.14
CA ASP A 44 3.01 -21.18 -17.11
C ASP A 44 4.12 -21.54 -18.13
N HIS A 45 4.08 -22.75 -18.69
CA HIS A 45 5.05 -23.24 -19.69
C HIS A 45 5.03 -22.45 -21.01
N SER A 46 3.91 -21.78 -21.33
CA SER A 46 3.82 -20.91 -22.50
C SER A 46 4.68 -19.65 -22.36
N ASN A 47 4.97 -19.24 -21.13
CA ASN A 47 5.70 -18.01 -20.81
C ASN A 47 7.17 -18.10 -21.26
N ILE A 48 7.65 -17.07 -21.97
CA ILE A 48 9.03 -17.01 -22.48
C ILE A 48 10.04 -17.08 -21.31
N GLY A 49 9.75 -16.45 -20.17
CA GLY A 49 10.55 -16.53 -18.97
C GLY A 49 10.62 -17.94 -18.36
N ASN A 50 9.52 -18.70 -18.41
CA ASN A 50 9.52 -20.12 -18.00
C ASN A 50 10.53 -20.92 -18.83
N LYS A 51 10.44 -20.79 -20.15
CA LYS A 51 11.31 -21.51 -21.10
C LYS A 51 12.78 -21.15 -20.87
N MET A 52 13.09 -19.88 -20.64
CA MET A 52 14.44 -19.44 -20.31
C MET A 52 14.94 -20.05 -18.99
N LEU A 53 14.12 -20.07 -17.94
CA LEU A 53 14.46 -20.68 -16.66
C LEU A 53 14.75 -22.18 -16.82
N GLN A 54 13.88 -22.90 -17.52
CA GLN A 54 14.06 -24.32 -17.81
C GLN A 54 15.33 -24.60 -18.62
N ALA A 55 15.62 -23.78 -19.64
CA ALA A 55 16.85 -23.89 -20.42
C ALA A 55 18.12 -23.68 -19.58
N MET A 56 18.03 -22.90 -18.49
CA MET A 56 19.10 -22.70 -17.52
C MET A 56 19.13 -23.79 -16.42
N GLY A 57 18.31 -24.84 -16.55
CA GLY A 57 18.28 -25.99 -15.64
C GLY A 57 17.37 -25.82 -14.43
N TRP A 58 16.64 -24.71 -14.32
CA TRP A 58 15.60 -24.56 -13.30
C TRP A 58 14.43 -25.51 -13.58
N ARG A 59 13.80 -26.00 -12.51
CA ARG A 59 12.67 -26.93 -12.59
C ARG A 59 11.53 -26.38 -11.77
N GLU A 60 10.31 -26.65 -12.20
CA GLU A 60 9.12 -26.26 -11.45
C GLU A 60 9.18 -26.77 -10.01
N GLY A 61 8.78 -25.92 -9.06
CA GLY A 61 8.84 -26.21 -7.63
C GLY A 61 10.24 -26.16 -7.00
N SER A 62 11.31 -26.00 -7.79
CA SER A 62 12.68 -25.88 -7.25
C SER A 62 13.03 -24.44 -6.91
N GLY A 63 13.68 -24.23 -5.77
CA GLY A 63 14.23 -22.92 -5.41
C GLY A 63 15.39 -22.53 -6.33
N LEU A 64 15.68 -21.23 -6.44
CA LEU A 64 16.85 -20.75 -7.17
C LEU A 64 18.14 -20.89 -6.35
N GLY A 65 19.30 -20.80 -7.01
CA GLY A 65 20.63 -20.88 -6.38
C GLY A 65 21.29 -22.25 -6.51
N ARG A 66 22.59 -22.32 -6.20
CA ARG A 66 23.42 -23.53 -6.43
C ARG A 66 22.88 -24.80 -5.75
N LYS A 67 22.24 -24.67 -4.59
CA LYS A 67 21.67 -25.79 -3.82
C LYS A 67 20.13 -25.78 -3.82
N CYS A 68 19.52 -25.07 -4.77
CA CYS A 68 18.06 -24.86 -4.84
C CYS A 68 17.45 -24.30 -3.54
N GLN A 69 18.22 -23.49 -2.81
CA GLN A 69 17.85 -23.01 -1.47
C GLN A 69 17.01 -21.72 -1.46
N GLY A 70 16.80 -21.13 -2.63
CA GLY A 70 16.00 -19.92 -2.79
C GLY A 70 14.52 -20.16 -2.53
N ILE A 71 13.81 -19.06 -2.34
CA ILE A 71 12.34 -19.02 -2.25
C ILE A 71 11.69 -19.69 -3.47
N THR A 72 10.72 -20.56 -3.21
CA THR A 72 9.96 -21.31 -4.21
C THR A 72 8.62 -20.66 -4.57
N ALA A 73 8.05 -19.91 -3.63
CA ALA A 73 6.82 -19.15 -3.83
C ALA A 73 7.10 -17.64 -3.63
N PRO A 74 6.37 -16.76 -4.34
CA PRO A 74 6.44 -15.33 -4.12
C PRO A 74 6.10 -14.94 -2.67
N ILE A 75 6.75 -13.91 -2.15
CA ILE A 75 6.42 -13.36 -0.84
C ILE A 75 5.22 -12.42 -1.01
N GLU A 76 4.16 -12.66 -0.25
CA GLU A 76 2.97 -11.81 -0.26
C GLU A 76 3.22 -10.51 0.51
N ALA A 77 2.94 -9.38 -0.13
CA ALA A 77 2.99 -8.07 0.50
C ALA A 77 1.63 -7.69 1.09
N GLN A 78 1.59 -7.34 2.37
CA GLN A 78 0.38 -6.82 3.01
C GLN A 78 0.18 -5.34 2.69
N VAL A 79 -0.94 -4.99 2.07
CA VAL A 79 -1.31 -3.60 1.80
C VAL A 79 -2.00 -3.00 3.03
N ARG A 80 -1.78 -1.71 3.28
CA ARG A 80 -2.37 -0.99 4.40
C ARG A 80 -3.30 0.13 3.96
N LEU A 81 -4.22 0.50 4.85
CA LEU A 81 -5.08 1.66 4.64
C LEU A 81 -4.27 2.93 4.57
N LYS A 82 -4.52 3.70 3.50
CA LYS A 82 -3.89 5.00 3.31
C LYS A 82 -4.17 5.88 4.53
N GLY A 83 -3.09 6.33 5.18
CA GLY A 83 -3.17 7.16 6.38
C GLY A 83 -3.25 6.40 7.70
N ALA A 84 -3.25 5.06 7.70
CA ALA A 84 -3.12 4.29 8.93
C ALA A 84 -1.68 4.35 9.47
N GLY A 85 -1.56 4.52 10.79
CA GLY A 85 -0.27 4.49 11.48
C GLY A 85 0.35 3.09 11.47
N LEU A 86 1.68 3.03 11.46
CA LEU A 86 2.41 1.76 11.64
C LEU A 86 2.02 1.16 13.01
N GLY A 87 1.57 -0.10 13.02
CA GLY A 87 1.13 -0.79 14.23
C GLY A 87 -0.32 -0.53 14.65
N ALA A 88 -1.09 0.28 13.91
CA ALA A 88 -2.52 0.40 14.16
C ALA A 88 -3.22 -0.93 13.85
N LYS A 89 -4.01 -1.45 14.79
CA LYS A 89 -4.85 -2.64 14.61
C LYS A 89 -5.83 -2.40 13.45
N GLY A 90 -6.06 -3.39 12.62
CA GLY A 90 -6.96 -3.31 11.46
C GLY A 90 -6.43 -2.50 10.29
N SER A 91 -5.17 -2.06 10.35
CA SER A 91 -4.56 -1.25 9.28
C SER A 91 -4.10 -2.07 8.09
N ALA A 92 -3.78 -3.35 8.30
CA ALA A 92 -3.32 -4.27 7.27
C ALA A 92 -4.51 -5.10 6.80
N TYR A 93 -4.81 -5.03 5.52
CA TYR A 93 -5.81 -5.85 4.89
C TYR A 93 -5.18 -6.47 3.65
N GLY A 94 -5.52 -7.73 3.36
CA GLY A 94 -5.04 -8.44 2.16
C GLY A 94 -5.66 -7.89 0.87
N LEU A 95 -5.62 -6.56 0.68
CA LEU A 95 -6.05 -5.89 -0.53
C LEU A 95 -4.98 -6.11 -1.60
N SER A 96 -5.35 -6.88 -2.61
CA SER A 96 -4.61 -6.99 -3.85
C SER A 96 -4.98 -5.81 -4.74
N GLY A 97 -4.02 -5.29 -5.52
CA GLY A 97 -4.30 -4.25 -6.51
C GLY A 97 -5.30 -4.68 -7.59
N ALA A 98 -5.63 -5.98 -7.68
CA ALA A 98 -6.64 -6.54 -8.56
C ALA A 98 -8.03 -6.69 -7.92
N ASP A 99 -8.18 -6.39 -6.62
CA ASP A 99 -9.48 -6.53 -5.95
C ASP A 99 -10.46 -5.49 -6.47
N SER A 100 -11.65 -5.94 -6.86
CA SER A 100 -12.77 -5.04 -7.17
C SER A 100 -13.16 -4.25 -5.92
N TYR A 101 -13.77 -3.07 -6.09
CA TYR A 101 -14.27 -2.27 -4.97
C TYR A 101 -15.14 -3.08 -4.00
N LYS A 102 -15.99 -3.99 -4.53
CA LYS A 102 -16.83 -4.88 -3.71
C LYS A 102 -16.00 -5.86 -2.87
N ASP A 103 -14.93 -6.40 -3.41
CA ASP A 103 -14.05 -7.34 -2.71
C ASP A 103 -13.20 -6.61 -1.67
N ALA A 104 -12.72 -5.42 -2.01
CA ALA A 104 -11.99 -4.57 -1.06
C ALA A 104 -12.87 -4.19 0.13
N VAL A 105 -14.12 -3.79 -0.12
CA VAL A 105 -15.09 -3.49 0.94
C VAL A 105 -15.36 -4.73 1.78
N ARG A 106 -15.63 -5.89 1.16
CA ARG A 106 -15.89 -7.14 1.90
C ARG A 106 -14.71 -7.57 2.77
N LYS A 107 -13.49 -7.53 2.22
CA LYS A 107 -12.26 -7.86 2.95
C LYS A 107 -12.03 -6.89 4.13
N ALA A 108 -12.21 -5.59 3.90
CA ALA A 108 -12.13 -4.60 4.97
C ALA A 108 -13.22 -4.81 6.03
N MET A 109 -14.44 -5.19 5.62
CA MET A 109 -15.55 -5.49 6.52
C MET A 109 -15.29 -6.71 7.40
N PHE A 110 -14.67 -7.74 6.84
CA PHE A 110 -14.34 -8.96 7.55
C PHE A 110 -13.20 -8.72 8.54
N ALA A 111 -12.11 -8.08 8.07
CA ALA A 111 -10.94 -7.78 8.89
C ALA A 111 -11.28 -6.97 10.16
N ARG A 112 -12.14 -5.94 10.03
CA ARG A 112 -12.58 -5.14 11.20
C ARG A 112 -13.40 -5.95 12.22
N PHE A 113 -14.08 -7.00 11.77
CA PHE A 113 -14.99 -7.77 12.62
C PHE A 113 -14.24 -8.87 13.37
N THR A 114 -13.34 -9.58 12.68
CA THR A 114 -12.51 -10.62 13.29
C THR A 114 -11.49 -10.09 14.30
N GLU A 115 -11.13 -8.80 14.24
CA GLU A 115 -10.23 -8.19 15.22
C GLU A 115 -10.95 -7.64 16.48
N MET A 116 -12.29 -7.73 16.56
CA MET A 116 -13.07 -7.37 17.77
C MET A 116 -13.21 -8.50 18.79
N GLU A 117 -12.86 -9.75 18.42
CA GLU A 117 -12.64 -10.87 19.36
C GLU A 117 -11.16 -10.98 19.73
#